data_AF-A0A1J0ETZ0-F1
#
_entry.id   AF-A0A1J0ETZ0-F1
#
_cell.length_a   1.000
_cell.length_b   1.000
_cell.length_c   1.000
_cell.angle_alpha   90.00
_cell.angle_beta   90.00
_cell.angle_gamma   90.00
#
_symmetry.space_group_name_H-M   'P 1'
#
loop_
_entity.id
_entity.type
_entity.pdbx_description
1 polymer ?
#
loop_
_entity_poly.entity_id
_entity_poly.type
_entity_poly.pdbx_seq_one_letter_code
_entity_poly.pdbx_strand_id
1 'polypeptide(L)'
;MFVLPLRLVFLTCLCSLSTSLWAQQVANTPTVKGRAPVAAPTLESIAPVVVGSTVTATSGFSDEDGDAEQGTTWRWLLNGVAIGGAESNSYTLLPGDGNGKALQVEALVATDPTSTDPAQSDPALSTVITTQGSAPVATLSPLANSVYQYDLVTSGGYAYSDADGDLESGSTFDWLLDDLSILIGGSAIAHGSNKQSRQLMPADVGKLLTFSVTPRSATGEPSVGDAAKVMQTVVVPAGLQVINFSKPDGLPRNWSGADSYCKYTVGNGARLPTKDELLELFVNATRSMEGVVVMNTDMCNLHGWCGAPSTYWSSDSRHGVSLSNGDSNYVESYSTFQVACVL
;
A
#
# COMPACT_ATOMS: atom_id res chain seq x y z
N MET A 1 -25.32 143.13 -4.13
CA MET A 1 -25.54 142.59 -2.77
C MET A 1 -24.74 141.30 -2.68
N PHE A 2 -23.83 141.27 -1.71
CA PHE A 2 -22.73 140.32 -1.43
C PHE A 2 -23.00 138.84 -1.72
N VAL A 3 -21.97 138.07 -2.15
CA VAL A 3 -21.36 136.95 -1.38
C VAL A 3 -19.89 136.68 -1.83
N LEU A 4 -19.07 136.37 -0.84
CA LEU A 4 -17.62 136.10 -0.72
C LEU A 4 -17.09 134.80 -1.41
N PRO A 5 -15.74 134.58 -1.44
CA PRO A 5 -15.03 133.65 -2.33
C PRO A 5 -14.79 132.25 -1.75
N LEU A 6 -14.58 131.26 -2.63
CA LEU A 6 -14.20 129.90 -2.28
C LEU A 6 -12.74 129.63 -2.66
N ARG A 7 -11.88 129.41 -1.66
CA ARG A 7 -10.50 128.95 -1.83
C ARG A 7 -10.49 127.46 -2.23
N LEU A 8 -9.89 127.14 -3.36
CA LEU A 8 -9.67 125.77 -3.81
C LEU A 8 -8.29 125.29 -3.33
N VAL A 9 -8.29 124.26 -2.49
CA VAL A 9 -7.08 123.55 -2.02
C VAL A 9 -6.76 122.46 -3.04
N PHE A 10 -5.57 122.51 -3.64
CA PHE A 10 -5.06 121.46 -4.53
C PHE A 10 -4.64 120.25 -3.70
N LEU A 11 -5.40 119.15 -3.80
CA LEU A 11 -5.06 117.85 -3.24
C LEU A 11 -4.43 117.00 -4.35
N THR A 12 -3.12 116.84 -4.34
CA THR A 12 -2.38 115.97 -5.26
C THR A 12 -2.62 114.51 -4.88
N CYS A 13 -3.41 113.79 -5.69
CA CYS A 13 -3.62 112.36 -5.59
C CYS A 13 -2.42 111.61 -6.20
N LEU A 14 -1.56 111.04 -5.35
CA LEU A 14 -0.55 110.07 -5.78
C LEU A 14 -1.26 108.75 -6.11
N CYS A 15 -1.37 108.43 -7.40
CA CYS A 15 -1.84 107.14 -7.88
C CYS A 15 -0.68 106.13 -7.77
N SER A 16 -0.62 105.36 -6.69
CA SER A 16 0.25 104.19 -6.61
C SER A 16 -0.34 103.07 -7.47
N LEU A 17 0.23 102.85 -8.66
CA LEU A 17 0.00 101.66 -9.48
C LEU A 17 0.56 100.44 -8.73
N SER A 18 -0.29 99.72 -8.00
CA SER A 18 0.04 98.38 -7.52
C SER A 18 -0.08 97.41 -8.71
N THR A 19 1.06 97.07 -9.32
CA THR A 19 1.09 95.88 -10.18
C THR A 19 1.00 94.65 -9.27
N SER A 20 -0.22 94.16 -9.07
CA SER A 20 -0.42 92.83 -8.50
C SER A 20 0.12 91.82 -9.51
N LEU A 21 1.29 91.26 -9.20
CA LEU A 21 1.85 90.11 -9.90
C LEU A 21 0.98 88.91 -9.50
N TRP A 22 -0.02 88.57 -10.30
CA TRP A 22 -0.68 87.27 -10.17
C TRP A 22 0.31 86.22 -10.65
N ALA A 23 1.06 85.62 -9.71
CA ALA A 23 1.69 84.34 -9.96
C ALA A 23 0.56 83.33 -10.14
N GLN A 24 0.21 83.03 -11.39
CA GLN A 24 -0.72 81.96 -11.71
C GLN A 24 -0.05 80.65 -11.31
N GLN A 25 -0.50 80.06 -10.21
CA GLN A 25 -0.05 78.74 -9.79
C GLN A 25 -0.36 77.77 -10.92
N VAL A 26 0.69 77.31 -11.62
CA VAL A 26 0.57 76.17 -12.53
C VAL A 26 0.21 74.99 -11.65
N ALA A 27 -1.06 74.61 -11.63
CA ALA A 27 -1.47 73.36 -11.01
C ALA A 27 -0.70 72.26 -11.75
N ASN A 28 0.16 71.53 -11.04
CA ASN A 28 0.75 70.32 -11.58
C ASN A 28 -0.41 69.44 -12.04
N THR A 29 -0.50 69.18 -13.35
CA THR A 29 -1.41 68.15 -13.84
C THR A 29 -1.00 66.83 -13.17
N PRO A 30 -1.94 66.01 -12.66
CA PRO A 30 -1.59 64.69 -12.17
C PRO A 30 -0.79 63.96 -13.25
N THR A 31 0.28 63.28 -12.85
CA THR A 31 1.06 62.45 -13.76
C THR A 31 0.13 61.44 -14.43
N VAL A 32 0.18 61.36 -15.75
CA VAL A 32 -0.54 60.33 -16.50
C VAL A 32 0.01 58.98 -16.07
N LYS A 33 -0.86 58.09 -15.61
CA LYS A 33 -0.51 56.71 -15.25
C LYS A 33 -0.69 55.78 -16.45
N GLY A 34 0.10 54.72 -16.48
CA GLY A 34 0.07 53.65 -17.48
C GLY A 34 -1.13 52.72 -17.34
N ARG A 35 -1.27 51.82 -18.33
CA ARG A 35 -2.31 50.81 -18.48
C ARG A 35 -2.09 49.65 -17.50
N ALA A 36 -3.17 48.98 -17.11
CA ALA A 36 -3.07 47.83 -16.22
C ALA A 36 -2.25 46.67 -16.84
N PRO A 37 -1.52 45.90 -16.02
CA PRO A 37 -0.84 44.71 -16.48
C PRO A 37 -1.84 43.61 -16.83
N VAL A 38 -1.39 42.60 -17.58
CA VAL A 38 -2.16 41.44 -18.00
C VAL A 38 -1.53 40.16 -17.44
N ALA A 39 -2.35 39.33 -16.79
CA ALA A 39 -1.99 37.98 -16.36
C ALA A 39 -2.36 36.96 -17.43
N ALA A 40 -1.51 35.94 -17.62
CA ALA A 40 -1.77 34.81 -18.52
C ALA A 40 -1.20 33.52 -17.92
N PRO A 41 -1.75 33.04 -16.78
CA PRO A 41 -1.09 32.01 -16.01
C PRO A 41 -1.01 30.69 -16.77
N THR A 42 0.16 30.06 -16.72
CA THR A 42 0.39 28.73 -17.33
C THR A 42 0.80 27.72 -16.26
N LEU A 43 0.42 26.47 -16.48
CA LEU A 43 0.74 25.36 -15.57
C LEU A 43 1.89 24.54 -16.14
N GLU A 44 2.90 24.32 -15.32
CA GLU A 44 3.98 23.39 -15.55
C GLU A 44 3.68 22.12 -14.75
N SER A 45 3.48 20.99 -15.45
CA SER A 45 3.26 19.71 -14.79
C SER A 45 3.97 18.56 -15.51
N ILE A 46 4.36 17.56 -14.71
CA ILE A 46 4.76 16.24 -15.17
C ILE A 46 3.48 15.39 -15.23
N ALA A 47 3.06 14.99 -16.43
CA ALA A 47 1.92 14.10 -16.62
C ALA A 47 2.33 12.63 -16.40
N PRO A 48 1.50 11.80 -15.76
CA PRO A 48 0.14 12.09 -15.23
C PRO A 48 0.14 12.84 -13.89
N VAL A 49 -0.84 13.72 -13.68
CA VAL A 49 -1.03 14.49 -12.44
C VAL A 49 -1.95 13.72 -11.49
N VAL A 50 -1.35 12.96 -10.58
CA VAL A 50 -2.02 12.15 -9.54
C VAL A 50 -1.82 12.75 -8.15
N VAL A 51 -2.52 12.25 -7.13
CA VAL A 51 -2.31 12.67 -5.74
C VAL A 51 -0.84 12.61 -5.33
N GLY A 52 -0.36 13.65 -4.63
CA GLY A 52 1.04 13.83 -4.27
C GLY A 52 1.91 14.51 -5.36
N SER A 53 1.41 14.68 -6.58
CA SER A 53 2.09 15.47 -7.61
C SER A 53 2.06 16.96 -7.27
N THR A 54 3.16 17.67 -7.52
CA THR A 54 3.21 19.13 -7.42
C THR A 54 3.07 19.75 -8.81
N VAL A 55 2.08 20.62 -8.97
CA VAL A 55 1.89 21.45 -10.16
C VAL A 55 2.39 22.85 -9.84
N THR A 56 3.22 23.41 -10.71
CA THR A 56 3.74 24.78 -10.56
C THR A 56 3.08 25.67 -11.61
N ALA A 57 2.89 26.94 -11.28
CA ALA A 57 2.32 27.94 -12.15
C ALA A 57 3.30 29.09 -12.40
N THR A 58 3.23 29.65 -13.60
CA THR A 58 3.87 30.93 -13.94
C THR A 58 2.80 31.96 -14.22
N SER A 59 3.04 33.24 -13.88
CA SER A 59 2.01 34.28 -13.90
C SER A 59 1.62 34.69 -15.33
N GLY A 60 2.53 34.47 -16.28
CA GLY A 60 2.40 34.97 -17.66
C GLY A 60 2.28 36.49 -17.70
N PHE A 61 2.93 37.19 -16.76
CA PHE A 61 2.91 38.65 -16.67
C PHE A 61 3.29 39.31 -17.99
N SER A 62 2.51 40.31 -18.38
CA SER A 62 2.85 41.24 -19.45
C SER A 62 2.30 42.63 -19.15
N ASP A 63 3.03 43.66 -19.57
CA ASP A 63 2.64 45.05 -19.42
C ASP A 63 2.99 45.82 -20.69
N GLU A 64 2.06 46.63 -21.20
CA GLU A 64 2.22 47.31 -22.50
C GLU A 64 3.06 48.60 -22.39
N ASP A 65 3.27 49.12 -21.18
CA ASP A 65 4.04 50.34 -20.89
C ASP A 65 5.45 50.02 -20.37
N GLY A 66 5.74 48.73 -20.11
CA GLY A 66 7.03 48.23 -19.65
C GLY A 66 7.23 48.31 -18.15
N ASP A 67 6.14 48.49 -17.38
CA ASP A 67 6.18 48.45 -15.92
C ASP A 67 6.57 47.05 -15.43
N ALA A 68 7.33 46.99 -14.33
CA ALA A 68 7.80 45.72 -13.77
C ALA A 68 6.76 45.07 -12.86
N GLU A 69 6.69 43.73 -12.86
CA GLU A 69 5.87 42.97 -11.93
C GLU A 69 6.33 43.20 -10.47
N GLN A 70 5.40 43.59 -9.60
CA GLN A 70 5.62 43.76 -8.15
C GLN A 70 4.97 42.65 -7.30
N GLY A 71 4.31 41.67 -7.94
CA GLY A 71 3.81 40.48 -7.29
C GLY A 71 2.68 39.79 -8.05
N THR A 72 2.44 38.54 -7.70
CA THR A 72 1.29 37.75 -8.15
C THR A 72 0.53 37.21 -6.94
N THR A 73 -0.80 37.38 -6.94
CA THR A 73 -1.71 36.68 -6.03
C THR A 73 -2.21 35.41 -6.73
N TRP A 74 -2.13 34.27 -6.05
CA TRP A 74 -2.54 32.97 -6.57
C TRP A 74 -3.78 32.46 -5.85
N ARG A 75 -4.63 31.75 -6.59
CA ARG A 75 -5.74 30.99 -6.02
C ARG A 75 -5.94 29.72 -6.83
N TRP A 76 -5.67 28.57 -6.22
CA TRP A 76 -5.94 27.29 -6.88
C TRP A 76 -7.43 26.93 -6.80
N LEU A 77 -7.94 26.33 -7.87
CA LEU A 77 -9.32 25.91 -8.00
C LEU A 77 -9.39 24.43 -8.39
N LEU A 78 -10.33 23.73 -7.78
CA LEU A 78 -10.67 22.35 -8.08
C LEU A 78 -12.15 22.28 -8.45
N ASN A 79 -12.46 21.79 -9.66
CA ASN A 79 -13.81 21.86 -10.25
C ASN A 79 -14.42 23.28 -10.21
N GLY A 80 -13.59 24.30 -10.38
CA GLY A 80 -14.00 25.71 -10.33
C GLY A 80 -14.24 26.27 -8.93
N VAL A 81 -13.97 25.50 -7.87
CA VAL A 81 -14.10 25.94 -6.47
C VAL A 81 -12.71 26.22 -5.89
N ALA A 82 -12.53 27.36 -5.24
CA ALA A 82 -11.27 27.73 -4.61
C ALA A 82 -10.86 26.74 -3.50
N ILE A 83 -9.59 26.32 -3.52
CA ILE A 83 -8.99 25.46 -2.52
C ILE A 83 -8.45 26.34 -1.39
N GLY A 84 -8.98 26.18 -0.18
CA GLY A 84 -8.59 27.01 0.96
C GLY A 84 -7.10 26.88 1.31
N GLY A 85 -6.39 28.01 1.40
CA GLY A 85 -4.97 28.08 1.75
C GLY A 85 -4.00 27.77 0.60
N ALA A 86 -4.50 27.43 -0.59
CA ALA A 86 -3.68 27.23 -1.78
C ALA A 86 -3.43 28.56 -2.51
N GLU A 87 -2.51 29.36 -1.96
CA GLU A 87 -2.20 30.73 -2.42
C GLU A 87 -0.75 30.90 -2.90
N SER A 88 -0.04 29.78 -3.05
CA SER A 88 1.33 29.75 -3.60
C SER A 88 1.32 29.53 -5.11
N ASN A 89 2.44 29.83 -5.77
CA ASN A 89 2.65 29.53 -7.19
C ASN A 89 2.79 28.02 -7.49
N SER A 90 2.61 27.16 -6.50
CA SER A 90 2.61 25.71 -6.64
C SER A 90 1.53 25.09 -5.76
N TYR A 91 1.02 23.95 -6.20
CA TYR A 91 0.04 23.16 -5.47
C TYR A 91 0.39 21.68 -5.55
N THR A 92 0.52 21.06 -4.38
CA THR A 92 0.65 19.61 -4.27
C THR A 92 -0.73 19.01 -4.06
N LEU A 93 -1.14 18.12 -4.97
CA LEU A 93 -2.44 17.45 -4.86
C LEU A 93 -2.54 16.66 -3.57
N LEU A 94 -3.64 16.86 -2.85
CA LEU A 94 -3.95 16.20 -1.58
C LEU A 94 -4.88 15.00 -1.80
N PRO A 95 -5.02 14.11 -0.81
CA PRO A 95 -6.02 13.05 -0.85
C PRO A 95 -7.41 13.60 -1.16
N GLY A 96 -8.03 13.03 -2.21
CA GLY A 96 -9.32 13.46 -2.73
C GLY A 96 -9.24 14.46 -3.89
N ASP A 97 -8.08 14.98 -4.26
CA ASP A 97 -7.94 15.90 -5.42
C ASP A 97 -7.83 15.19 -6.78
N GLY A 98 -7.60 13.89 -6.79
CA GLY A 98 -7.56 13.08 -8.00
C GLY A 98 -8.94 12.77 -8.58
N ASN A 99 -9.07 11.59 -9.18
CA ASN A 99 -10.35 11.05 -9.69
C ASN A 99 -11.07 11.94 -10.72
N GLY A 100 -10.32 12.52 -11.67
CA GLY A 100 -10.89 13.22 -12.82
C GLY A 100 -11.30 14.67 -12.55
N LYS A 101 -10.84 15.26 -11.44
CA LYS A 101 -11.19 16.65 -11.10
C LYS A 101 -10.44 17.65 -11.98
N ALA A 102 -11.08 18.79 -12.24
CA ALA A 102 -10.51 19.87 -13.04
C ALA A 102 -9.70 20.82 -12.14
N LEU A 103 -8.38 20.76 -12.23
CA LEU A 103 -7.45 21.65 -11.54
C LEU A 103 -7.13 22.87 -12.41
N GLN A 104 -7.23 24.06 -11.83
CA GLN A 104 -6.85 25.34 -12.43
C GLN A 104 -6.18 26.24 -11.39
N VAL A 105 -5.47 27.26 -11.85
CA VAL A 105 -5.04 28.37 -11.00
C VAL A 105 -5.55 29.68 -11.57
N GLU A 106 -6.01 30.55 -10.69
CA GLU A 106 -6.27 31.95 -10.99
C GLU A 106 -5.10 32.79 -10.49
N ALA A 107 -4.67 33.74 -11.32
CA ALA A 107 -3.61 34.69 -10.99
C ALA A 107 -4.09 36.13 -11.16
N LEU A 108 -3.66 37.00 -10.25
CA LEU A 108 -3.74 38.45 -10.38
C LEU A 108 -2.34 39.02 -10.24
N VAL A 109 -1.86 39.73 -11.27
CA VAL A 109 -0.52 40.35 -11.26
C VAL A 109 -0.62 41.83 -10.95
N ALA A 110 0.42 42.41 -10.35
CA ALA A 110 0.46 43.82 -9.99
C ALA A 110 1.74 44.52 -10.47
N THR A 111 1.62 45.81 -10.75
CA THR A 111 2.71 46.76 -11.04
C THR A 111 2.72 47.89 -9.99
N ASP A 112 3.57 48.91 -10.16
CA ASP A 112 3.66 50.03 -9.22
C ASP A 112 2.41 50.94 -9.28
N PRO A 113 1.65 51.13 -8.20
CA PRO A 113 0.48 52.01 -8.21
C PRO A 113 0.80 53.49 -8.36
N THR A 114 2.07 53.89 -8.27
CA THR A 114 2.52 55.24 -8.55
C THR A 114 2.66 55.52 -10.04
N SER A 115 2.96 54.49 -10.87
CA SER A 115 3.08 54.60 -12.32
C SER A 115 1.87 54.04 -13.09
N THR A 116 1.10 53.10 -12.51
CA THR A 116 0.01 52.38 -13.21
C THR A 116 -1.36 52.56 -12.49
N ASP A 117 -2.46 52.66 -13.26
CA ASP A 117 -3.84 52.66 -12.71
C ASP A 117 -4.87 52.14 -13.74
N PRO A 118 -5.52 50.98 -13.50
CA PRO A 118 -5.37 50.10 -12.34
C PRO A 118 -3.98 49.46 -12.25
N ALA A 119 -3.41 49.39 -11.04
CA ALA A 119 -2.10 48.77 -10.81
C ALA A 119 -2.13 47.23 -10.74
N GLN A 120 -3.31 46.63 -10.91
CA GLN A 120 -3.54 45.20 -10.80
C GLN A 120 -4.34 44.73 -12.01
N SER A 121 -4.02 43.55 -12.51
CA SER A 121 -4.75 42.94 -13.62
C SER A 121 -6.15 42.50 -13.19
N ASP A 122 -7.02 42.29 -14.18
CA ASP A 122 -8.17 41.42 -13.99
C ASP A 122 -7.72 39.98 -13.65
N PRO A 123 -8.53 39.18 -12.94
CA PRO A 123 -8.21 37.77 -12.69
C PRO A 123 -8.16 36.98 -13.98
N ALA A 124 -7.10 36.20 -14.17
CA ALA A 124 -6.94 35.29 -15.30
C ALA A 124 -6.83 33.84 -14.82
N LEU A 125 -7.47 32.92 -15.55
CA LEU A 125 -7.42 31.49 -15.29
C LEU A 125 -6.43 30.79 -16.22
N SER A 126 -5.74 29.79 -15.69
CA SER A 126 -4.94 28.88 -16.49
C SER A 126 -5.83 27.93 -17.32
N THR A 127 -5.19 27.21 -18.24
CA THR A 127 -5.76 25.98 -18.81
C THR A 127 -6.10 24.98 -17.71
N VAL A 128 -7.11 24.14 -17.96
CA VAL A 128 -7.52 23.05 -17.05
C VAL A 128 -6.57 21.87 -17.19
N ILE A 129 -6.11 21.33 -16.07
CA ILE A 129 -5.52 19.99 -15.99
C ILE A 129 -6.57 19.06 -15.38
N THR A 130 -6.81 17.91 -16.01
CA THR A 130 -7.63 16.85 -15.40
C THR A 130 -6.73 15.99 -14.52
N THR A 131 -7.02 15.97 -13.22
CA THR A 131 -6.31 15.12 -12.26
C THR A 131 -6.68 13.67 -12.47
N GLN A 132 -5.73 12.76 -12.27
CA GLN A 132 -5.96 11.32 -12.34
C GLN A 132 -6.07 10.75 -10.92
N GLY A 133 -6.85 9.68 -10.78
CA GLY A 133 -6.85 8.89 -9.56
C GLY A 133 -5.57 8.06 -9.44
N SER A 134 -5.39 7.49 -8.27
CA SER A 134 -4.31 6.60 -7.91
C SER A 134 -4.85 5.18 -7.89
N ALA A 135 -4.01 4.22 -8.29
CA ALA A 135 -4.40 2.82 -8.15
C ALA A 135 -4.27 2.40 -6.67
N PRO A 136 -5.18 1.55 -6.17
CA PRO A 136 -5.09 1.07 -4.80
C PRO A 136 -3.87 0.17 -4.60
N VAL A 137 -3.36 0.09 -3.38
CA VAL A 137 -2.16 -0.66 -3.03
C VAL A 137 -2.47 -1.67 -1.92
N ALA A 138 -1.97 -2.90 -2.09
CA ALA A 138 -1.97 -3.93 -1.08
C ALA A 138 -0.56 -4.07 -0.47
N THR A 139 -0.46 -3.98 0.85
CA THR A 139 0.78 -4.26 1.59
C THR A 139 0.65 -5.58 2.33
N LEU A 140 1.46 -6.56 1.97
CA LEU A 140 1.40 -7.90 2.54
C LEU A 140 2.28 -8.02 3.78
N SER A 141 1.79 -8.75 4.78
CA SER A 141 2.65 -9.17 5.89
C SER A 141 3.54 -10.34 5.44
N PRO A 142 4.78 -10.46 5.98
CA PRO A 142 5.59 -11.65 5.77
C PRO A 142 4.81 -12.91 6.13
N LEU A 143 4.96 -13.96 5.33
CA LEU A 143 4.44 -15.28 5.69
C LEU A 143 5.19 -15.76 6.94
N ALA A 144 4.49 -15.87 8.06
CA ALA A 144 5.02 -16.46 9.27
C ALA A 144 4.88 -17.99 9.16
N ASN A 145 5.95 -18.73 9.48
CA ASN A 145 5.93 -20.19 9.65
C ASN A 145 5.15 -20.94 8.56
N SER A 146 5.60 -20.94 7.29
CA SER A 146 5.17 -21.94 6.29
C SER A 146 5.78 -23.32 6.58
N VAL A 147 5.62 -23.70 7.84
CA VAL A 147 5.91 -25.00 8.39
C VAL A 147 4.82 -25.91 7.87
N TYR A 148 5.19 -26.99 7.21
CA TYR A 148 4.29 -28.12 7.03
C TYR A 148 3.86 -28.63 8.41
N GLN A 149 2.76 -28.12 8.94
CA GLN A 149 2.35 -28.35 10.32
C GLN A 149 0.91 -28.84 10.42
N TYR A 150 0.37 -29.52 9.39
CA TYR A 150 -1.07 -29.89 9.30
C TYR A 150 -2.07 -28.72 9.41
N ASP A 151 -1.60 -27.53 9.75
CA ASP A 151 -2.36 -26.32 9.90
C ASP A 151 -2.55 -25.66 8.54
N LEU A 152 -3.81 -25.30 8.33
CA LEU A 152 -4.28 -24.42 7.28
C LEU A 152 -3.35 -23.18 7.22
N VAL A 153 -2.83 -22.81 6.04
CA VAL A 153 -2.03 -21.58 5.91
C VAL A 153 -2.98 -20.39 6.14
N THR A 154 -3.11 -19.96 7.40
CA THR A 154 -4.16 -19.02 7.82
C THR A 154 -3.75 -17.55 7.78
N SER A 155 -2.49 -17.22 7.56
CA SER A 155 -1.99 -15.86 7.79
C SER A 155 -1.46 -15.18 6.52
N GLY A 156 -2.26 -15.18 5.46
CA GLY A 156 -2.12 -14.19 4.39
C GLY A 156 -2.96 -12.95 4.73
N GLY A 157 -2.40 -12.04 5.52
CA GLY A 157 -3.01 -10.73 5.79
C GLY A 157 -2.44 -9.66 4.85
N TYR A 158 -3.27 -8.71 4.41
CA TYR A 158 -2.79 -7.51 3.73
C TYR A 158 -3.48 -6.26 4.28
N ALA A 159 -2.76 -5.14 4.22
CA ALA A 159 -3.29 -3.80 4.41
C ALA A 159 -3.65 -3.19 3.05
N TYR A 160 -4.86 -2.64 2.95
CA TYR A 160 -5.29 -1.86 1.79
C TYR A 160 -4.99 -0.38 2.05
N SER A 161 -4.53 0.32 1.03
CA SER A 161 -4.40 1.78 1.04
C SER A 161 -4.65 2.33 -0.34
N ASP A 162 -5.27 3.49 -0.41
CA ASP A 162 -5.45 4.24 -1.65
C ASP A 162 -5.18 5.73 -1.37
N ALA A 163 -4.45 6.41 -2.26
CA ALA A 163 -4.01 7.79 -2.03
C ALA A 163 -5.15 8.81 -2.19
N ASP A 164 -6.18 8.48 -2.97
CA ASP A 164 -7.38 9.29 -3.15
C ASP A 164 -8.41 9.06 -2.04
N GLY A 165 -8.18 8.06 -1.18
CA GLY A 165 -9.08 7.67 -0.11
C GLY A 165 -10.22 6.78 -0.58
N ASP A 166 -10.09 6.19 -1.77
CA ASP A 166 -11.11 5.28 -2.30
C ASP A 166 -11.19 4.00 -1.44
N LEU A 167 -12.39 3.66 -0.99
CA LEU A 167 -12.62 2.48 -0.15
C LEU A 167 -12.38 1.19 -0.93
N GLU A 168 -11.90 0.15 -0.26
CA GLU A 168 -11.74 -1.17 -0.86
C GLU A 168 -13.08 -1.77 -1.31
N SER A 169 -13.10 -2.38 -2.50
CA SER A 169 -14.19 -3.25 -2.93
C SER A 169 -13.73 -4.27 -3.97
N GLY A 170 -14.00 -5.54 -3.72
CA GLY A 170 -13.76 -6.60 -4.71
C GLY A 170 -12.30 -7.01 -4.89
N SER A 171 -11.41 -6.65 -3.96
CA SER A 171 -10.03 -7.16 -3.94
C SER A 171 -10.02 -8.68 -3.99
N THR A 172 -9.08 -9.21 -4.79
CA THR A 172 -8.93 -10.64 -5.01
C THR A 172 -7.58 -11.12 -4.50
N PHE A 173 -7.49 -12.39 -4.17
CA PHE A 173 -6.25 -13.02 -3.76
C PHE A 173 -6.05 -14.34 -4.50
N ASP A 174 -4.81 -14.79 -4.54
CA ASP A 174 -4.44 -16.12 -5.01
C ASP A 174 -3.33 -16.71 -4.14
N TRP A 175 -3.43 -18.01 -3.91
CA TRP A 175 -2.34 -18.81 -3.35
C TRP A 175 -1.77 -19.61 -4.49
N LEU A 176 -0.49 -19.41 -4.79
CA LEU A 176 0.21 -20.12 -5.86
C LEU A 176 1.30 -21.01 -5.27
N LEU A 177 1.49 -22.16 -5.90
CA LEU A 177 2.58 -23.08 -5.61
C LEU A 177 3.35 -23.31 -6.91
N ASP A 178 4.62 -22.88 -6.95
CA ASP A 178 5.41 -22.79 -8.20
C ASP A 178 4.61 -22.13 -9.33
N ASP A 179 4.02 -20.97 -9.03
CA ASP A 179 3.18 -20.17 -9.95
C ASP A 179 1.85 -20.81 -10.40
N LEU A 180 1.47 -21.97 -9.84
CA LEU A 180 0.18 -22.60 -10.09
C LEU A 180 -0.81 -22.27 -8.98
N SER A 181 -1.97 -21.71 -9.32
CA SER A 181 -3.04 -21.45 -8.35
C SER A 181 -3.51 -22.74 -7.69
N ILE A 182 -3.57 -22.74 -6.36
CA ILE A 182 -4.03 -23.84 -5.52
C ILE A 182 -5.34 -23.50 -4.77
N LEU A 183 -6.00 -22.41 -5.16
CA LEU A 183 -7.30 -22.01 -4.61
C LEU A 183 -8.40 -23.02 -4.93
N ILE A 184 -9.22 -23.35 -3.94
CA ILE A 184 -10.47 -24.11 -4.11
C ILE A 184 -11.63 -23.14 -3.85
N GLY A 185 -12.27 -22.66 -4.91
CA GLY A 185 -13.39 -21.72 -4.86
C GLY A 185 -12.94 -20.25 -4.71
N GLY A 186 -12.90 -19.52 -5.83
CA GLY A 186 -12.51 -18.11 -5.87
C GLY A 186 -13.50 -17.17 -5.14
N SER A 187 -13.28 -15.87 -5.02
CA SER A 187 -12.13 -15.01 -5.35
C SER A 187 -12.24 -13.61 -4.69
N ALA A 188 -13.22 -13.34 -3.82
CA ALA A 188 -13.45 -11.99 -3.26
C ALA A 188 -13.25 -11.96 -1.74
N ILE A 189 -12.60 -10.90 -1.24
CA ILE A 189 -12.22 -10.75 0.17
C ILE A 189 -12.62 -9.36 0.72
N ALA A 190 -12.96 -9.31 2.02
CA ALA A 190 -12.86 -8.11 2.86
C ALA A 190 -11.55 -8.10 3.68
N HIS A 191 -10.90 -6.93 3.80
CA HIS A 191 -9.68 -6.66 4.59
C HIS A 191 -9.66 -7.35 5.97
N GLY A 192 -8.48 -7.85 6.38
CA GLY A 192 -8.19 -8.27 7.76
C GLY A 192 -8.73 -9.65 8.21
N SER A 193 -9.38 -10.45 7.36
CA SER A 193 -9.80 -11.80 7.76
C SER A 193 -8.73 -12.87 7.49
N ASN A 194 -8.62 -13.88 8.34
CA ASN A 194 -7.81 -15.08 8.08
C ASN A 194 -8.38 -15.82 6.87
N LYS A 195 -7.55 -16.20 5.89
CA LYS A 195 -8.01 -16.73 4.60
C LYS A 195 -7.69 -18.21 4.50
N GLN A 196 -8.71 -19.03 4.26
CA GLN A 196 -8.56 -20.48 4.14
C GLN A 196 -7.98 -20.82 2.77
N SER A 197 -6.87 -21.54 2.74
CA SER A 197 -6.34 -22.19 1.55
C SER A 197 -6.32 -23.70 1.76
N ARG A 198 -6.12 -24.43 0.66
CA ARG A 198 -5.90 -25.87 0.68
C ARG A 198 -4.73 -26.21 1.62
N GLN A 199 -4.89 -27.27 2.41
CA GLN A 199 -3.77 -27.83 3.21
C GLN A 199 -2.57 -28.14 2.29
N LEU A 200 -1.38 -27.68 2.69
CA LEU A 200 -0.13 -28.05 2.01
C LEU A 200 0.12 -29.55 2.19
N MET A 201 0.66 -30.22 1.18
CA MET A 201 0.97 -31.66 1.21
C MET A 201 2.48 -31.92 1.35
N PRO A 202 2.90 -33.13 1.77
CA PRO A 202 4.31 -33.51 1.77
C PRO A 202 5.00 -33.30 0.42
N ALA A 203 4.28 -33.53 -0.68
CA ALA A 203 4.78 -33.33 -2.03
C ALA A 203 5.01 -31.85 -2.41
N ASP A 204 4.61 -30.91 -1.56
CA ASP A 204 4.77 -29.47 -1.76
C ASP A 204 6.04 -28.91 -1.10
N VAL A 205 6.73 -29.73 -0.30
CA VAL A 205 8.03 -29.39 0.30
C VAL A 205 9.05 -29.03 -0.78
N GLY A 206 9.74 -27.90 -0.58
CA GLY A 206 10.72 -27.37 -1.52
C GLY A 206 10.13 -26.54 -2.66
N LYS A 207 8.80 -26.53 -2.83
CA LYS A 207 8.13 -25.65 -3.79
C LYS A 207 7.99 -24.24 -3.23
N LEU A 208 7.81 -23.27 -4.13
CA LEU A 208 7.65 -21.86 -3.80
C LEU A 208 6.16 -21.54 -3.56
N LEU A 209 5.80 -21.30 -2.31
CA LEU A 209 4.48 -20.80 -1.94
C LEU A 209 4.45 -19.28 -2.13
N THR A 210 3.46 -18.79 -2.87
CA THR A 210 3.24 -17.36 -3.12
C THR A 210 1.84 -16.98 -2.68
N PHE A 211 1.73 -15.97 -1.82
CA PHE A 211 0.47 -15.29 -1.56
C PHE A 211 0.43 -14.02 -2.40
N SER A 212 -0.57 -13.90 -3.25
CA SER A 212 -0.77 -12.74 -4.13
C SER A 212 -2.10 -12.06 -3.82
N VAL A 213 -2.11 -10.73 -3.80
CA VAL A 213 -3.32 -9.93 -3.64
C VAL A 213 -3.37 -8.87 -4.73
N THR A 214 -4.49 -8.79 -5.43
CA THR A 214 -4.80 -7.71 -6.37
C THR A 214 -5.83 -6.79 -5.69
N PRO A 215 -5.40 -5.61 -5.19
CA PRO A 215 -6.30 -4.67 -4.55
C PRO A 215 -7.25 -4.03 -5.57
N ARG A 216 -8.48 -3.78 -5.14
CA ARG A 216 -9.49 -3.04 -5.92
C ARG A 216 -10.22 -2.03 -5.06
N SER A 217 -10.48 -0.88 -5.64
CA SER A 217 -11.25 0.19 -5.01
C SER A 217 -12.72 0.15 -5.46
N ALA A 218 -13.60 0.69 -4.64
CA ALA A 218 -15.03 0.86 -4.94
C ALA A 218 -15.29 2.00 -5.93
N THR A 219 -14.41 2.99 -5.91
CA THR A 219 -14.49 4.24 -6.67
C THR A 219 -13.10 4.62 -7.17
N GLY A 220 -13.06 5.58 -8.10
CA GLY A 220 -11.83 6.08 -8.68
C GLY A 220 -11.30 5.23 -9.84
N GLU A 221 -10.52 5.87 -10.70
CA GLU A 221 -9.78 5.20 -11.78
C GLU A 221 -8.31 5.63 -11.70
N PRO A 222 -7.35 4.68 -11.68
CA PRO A 222 -7.54 3.24 -11.87
C PRO A 222 -8.17 2.51 -10.68
N SER A 223 -9.22 1.71 -10.93
CA SER A 223 -9.92 0.95 -9.87
C SER A 223 -9.23 -0.35 -9.44
N VAL A 224 -8.11 -0.68 -10.07
CA VAL A 224 -7.36 -1.94 -9.87
C VAL A 224 -5.89 -1.62 -9.72
N GLY A 225 -5.31 -2.10 -8.62
CA GLY A 225 -3.87 -1.99 -8.38
C GLY A 225 -3.07 -3.18 -8.87
N ASP A 226 -1.76 -2.99 -8.90
CA ASP A 226 -0.81 -4.06 -9.19
C ASP A 226 -0.89 -5.14 -8.12
N ALA A 227 -0.67 -6.39 -8.54
CA ALA A 227 -0.69 -7.53 -7.64
C ALA A 227 0.52 -7.50 -6.70
N ALA A 228 0.27 -7.31 -5.40
CA ALA A 228 1.27 -7.51 -4.36
C ALA A 228 1.54 -9.01 -4.18
N LYS A 229 2.79 -9.38 -3.94
CA LYS A 229 3.20 -10.78 -3.71
C LYS A 229 4.16 -10.91 -2.54
N VAL A 230 3.96 -11.95 -1.73
CA VAL A 230 4.92 -12.42 -0.74
C VAL A 230 5.17 -13.90 -0.99
N MET A 231 6.43 -14.31 -0.91
CA MET A 231 6.86 -15.65 -1.29
C MET A 231 7.61 -16.31 -0.14
N GLN A 232 7.45 -17.61 -0.01
CA GLN A 232 8.24 -18.43 0.90
C GLN A 232 8.36 -19.86 0.38
N THR A 233 9.52 -20.48 0.56
CA THR A 233 9.69 -21.90 0.26
C THR A 233 9.00 -22.74 1.33
N VAL A 234 8.22 -23.74 0.92
CA VAL A 234 7.60 -24.69 1.84
C VAL A 234 8.68 -25.55 2.46
N VAL A 235 8.74 -25.57 3.80
CA VAL A 235 9.71 -26.35 4.56
C VAL A 235 9.01 -27.30 5.53
N VAL A 236 9.62 -28.47 5.75
CA VAL A 236 9.23 -29.35 6.85
C VAL A 236 9.72 -28.69 8.15
N PRO A 237 8.93 -28.67 9.24
CA PRO A 237 9.45 -28.30 10.55
C PRO A 237 10.69 -29.12 10.86
N ALA A 238 11.65 -28.50 11.56
CA ALA A 238 12.72 -29.25 12.20
C ALA A 238 12.13 -30.04 13.39
N GLY A 239 11.36 -31.09 13.08
CA GLY A 239 10.74 -32.04 14.00
C GLY A 239 10.94 -33.46 13.44
N LEU A 240 11.43 -34.36 14.29
CA LEU A 240 11.89 -35.74 14.03
C LEU A 240 11.89 -36.19 12.55
N GLN A 241 13.02 -36.01 11.88
CA GLN A 241 13.26 -36.64 10.59
C GLN A 241 13.38 -38.16 10.75
N VAL A 242 13.10 -38.92 9.68
CA VAL A 242 13.27 -40.39 9.60
C VAL A 242 14.61 -40.87 10.18
N ILE A 243 15.66 -40.04 10.08
CA ILE A 243 17.00 -40.32 10.60
C ILE A 243 17.06 -40.53 12.12
N ASN A 244 16.09 -39.98 12.86
CA ASN A 244 15.97 -40.12 14.31
C ASN A 244 15.29 -41.42 14.72
N PHE A 245 14.91 -42.27 13.76
CA PHE A 245 14.33 -43.57 14.01
C PHE A 245 15.24 -44.69 13.53
N SER A 246 15.29 -45.77 14.30
CA SER A 246 15.90 -47.02 13.83
C SER A 246 15.08 -47.61 12.69
N LYS A 247 15.75 -48.09 11.63
CA LYS A 247 15.09 -48.94 10.63
C LYS A 247 14.57 -50.22 11.28
N PRO A 248 13.38 -50.70 10.91
CA PRO A 248 12.86 -51.95 11.41
C PRO A 248 13.69 -53.09 10.85
N ASP A 249 13.85 -54.10 11.68
CA ASP A 249 14.59 -55.31 11.36
C ASP A 249 13.72 -56.38 10.68
N GLY A 250 12.44 -56.05 10.42
CA GLY A 250 11.50 -56.94 9.77
C GLY A 250 10.92 -58.02 10.68
N LEU A 251 11.25 -58.03 11.98
CA LEU A 251 10.81 -59.05 12.94
C LEU A 251 9.66 -58.52 13.81
N PRO A 252 8.40 -58.96 13.58
CA PRO A 252 7.28 -58.55 14.42
C PRO A 252 7.45 -59.05 15.85
N ARG A 253 7.20 -58.17 16.82
CA ARG A 253 7.29 -58.47 18.26
C ARG A 253 5.97 -58.12 18.94
N ASN A 254 5.69 -58.72 20.10
CA ASN A 254 4.66 -58.19 20.99
C ASN A 254 5.16 -56.90 21.66
N TRP A 255 4.27 -56.16 22.32
CA TRP A 255 4.61 -54.86 22.91
C TRP A 255 5.79 -54.95 23.89
N SER A 256 5.79 -55.93 24.80
CA SER A 256 6.87 -56.12 25.79
C SER A 256 8.23 -56.42 25.13
N GLY A 257 8.23 -57.20 24.05
CA GLY A 257 9.42 -57.51 23.27
C GLY A 257 9.90 -56.30 22.46
N ALA A 258 8.99 -55.47 21.95
CA ALA A 258 9.31 -54.23 21.25
C ALA A 258 9.92 -53.17 22.18
N ASP A 259 9.33 -52.96 23.35
CA ASP A 259 9.84 -52.06 24.38
C ASP A 259 11.23 -52.48 24.88
N SER A 260 11.39 -53.79 25.15
CA SER A 260 12.69 -54.36 25.54
C SER A 260 13.74 -54.23 24.42
N TYR A 261 13.34 -54.45 23.16
CA TYR A 261 14.23 -54.31 22.03
C TYR A 261 14.79 -52.88 21.91
N CYS A 262 13.93 -51.86 21.99
CA CYS A 262 14.41 -50.47 21.94
C CYS A 262 15.32 -50.13 23.12
N LYS A 263 14.91 -50.50 24.34
CA LYS A 263 15.67 -50.15 25.56
C LYS A 263 17.01 -50.86 25.68
N TYR A 264 17.07 -52.14 25.30
CA TYR A 264 18.20 -53.01 25.63
C TYR A 264 18.97 -53.54 24.43
N THR A 265 18.32 -53.72 23.28
CA THR A 265 19.01 -54.19 22.06
C THR A 265 19.53 -53.04 21.22
N VAL A 266 18.72 -52.00 21.00
CA VAL A 266 19.18 -50.76 20.35
C VAL A 266 20.02 -49.95 21.34
N GLY A 267 19.54 -49.79 22.58
CA GLY A 267 20.31 -49.17 23.66
C GLY A 267 20.48 -47.66 23.52
N ASN A 268 21.47 -47.06 24.20
CA ASN A 268 21.82 -45.63 24.10
C ASN A 268 20.67 -44.64 24.39
N GLY A 269 19.71 -45.01 25.25
CA GLY A 269 18.56 -44.16 25.55
C GLY A 269 17.40 -44.29 24.55
N ALA A 270 17.53 -45.19 23.58
CA ALA A 270 16.46 -45.45 22.61
C ALA A 270 15.18 -45.96 23.29
N ARG A 271 14.04 -45.57 22.71
CA ARG A 271 12.72 -45.89 23.25
C ARG A 271 11.71 -46.14 22.14
N LEU A 272 10.58 -46.73 22.50
CA LEU A 272 9.43 -46.73 21.61
C LEU A 272 8.97 -45.29 21.32
N PRO A 273 8.64 -44.97 20.07
CA PRO A 273 8.00 -43.72 19.69
C PRO A 273 6.64 -43.57 20.37
N THR A 274 6.18 -42.34 20.62
CA THR A 274 4.78 -42.08 20.94
C THR A 274 3.90 -42.31 19.71
N LYS A 275 2.58 -42.40 19.92
CA LYS A 275 1.64 -42.41 18.79
C LYS A 275 1.84 -41.17 17.91
N ASP A 276 1.96 -40.00 18.52
CA ASP A 276 2.08 -38.72 17.80
C ASP A 276 3.40 -38.65 17.00
N GLU A 277 4.50 -39.19 17.53
CA GLU A 277 5.78 -39.26 16.80
C GLU A 277 5.72 -40.16 15.57
N LEU A 278 4.98 -41.29 15.63
CA LEU A 278 4.78 -42.16 14.46
C LEU A 278 3.84 -41.53 13.43
N LEU A 279 2.82 -40.80 13.88
CA LEU A 279 1.96 -40.03 13.00
C LEU A 279 2.73 -38.91 12.31
N GLU A 280 3.52 -38.14 13.06
CA GLU A 280 4.39 -37.09 12.52
C GLU A 280 5.41 -37.65 11.53
N LEU A 281 6.00 -38.80 11.84
CA LEU A 281 6.89 -39.52 10.93
C LEU A 281 6.17 -39.96 9.65
N PHE A 282 5.00 -40.59 9.74
CA PHE A 282 4.19 -40.98 8.56
C PHE A 282 3.93 -39.77 7.67
N VAL A 283 3.56 -38.66 8.29
CA VAL A 283 3.27 -37.36 7.70
C VAL A 283 4.49 -36.73 7.03
N ASN A 284 5.69 -36.88 7.62
CA ASN A 284 6.94 -36.32 7.08
C ASN A 284 7.63 -37.20 6.03
N ALA A 285 7.48 -38.52 6.13
CA ALA A 285 8.24 -39.50 5.36
C ALA A 285 7.45 -40.12 4.20
N THR A 286 6.20 -39.72 4.01
CA THR A 286 5.35 -40.32 2.99
C THR A 286 4.44 -39.32 2.30
N ARG A 287 3.96 -39.66 1.09
CA ARG A 287 3.01 -38.83 0.33
C ARG A 287 1.54 -39.14 0.64
N SER A 288 1.25 -39.91 1.70
CA SER A 288 -0.12 -40.37 1.97
C SER A 288 -0.97 -39.36 2.75
N MET A 289 -2.28 -39.42 2.55
CA MET A 289 -3.30 -38.58 3.19
C MET A 289 -3.98 -39.33 4.35
N GLU A 290 -4.35 -38.64 5.42
CA GLU A 290 -5.21 -39.18 6.49
C GLU A 290 -6.63 -39.44 5.94
N GLY A 291 -7.21 -40.60 6.26
CA GLY A 291 -8.59 -40.94 5.87
C GLY A 291 -8.78 -41.48 4.44
N VAL A 292 -7.72 -41.61 3.63
CA VAL A 292 -7.77 -42.30 2.34
C VAL A 292 -6.97 -43.58 2.43
N VAL A 293 -7.62 -44.73 2.28
CA VAL A 293 -6.96 -46.05 2.29
C VAL A 293 -6.21 -46.25 0.98
N VAL A 294 -5.01 -45.68 0.88
CA VAL A 294 -4.05 -45.99 -0.19
C VAL A 294 -2.91 -46.78 0.44
N MET A 295 -2.51 -47.90 -0.18
CA MET A 295 -1.28 -48.58 0.22
C MET A 295 -0.08 -47.68 -0.07
N ASN A 296 0.49 -47.10 0.97
CA ASN A 296 1.63 -46.22 0.87
C ASN A 296 2.95 -46.99 1.03
N THR A 297 3.73 -47.06 -0.06
CA THR A 297 5.02 -47.76 -0.11
C THR A 297 6.22 -46.83 0.06
N ASP A 298 6.00 -45.53 0.32
CA ASP A 298 7.08 -44.53 0.32
C ASP A 298 8.12 -44.77 1.42
N MET A 299 7.68 -45.25 2.59
CA MET A 299 8.59 -45.68 3.66
C MET A 299 9.61 -46.70 3.15
N CYS A 300 9.16 -47.68 2.36
CA CYS A 300 10.04 -48.70 1.81
C CYS A 300 10.85 -48.17 0.62
N ASN A 301 10.19 -47.56 -0.37
CA ASN A 301 10.81 -47.19 -1.64
C ASN A 301 11.77 -45.99 -1.54
N LEU A 302 11.47 -45.01 -0.69
CA LEU A 302 12.25 -43.77 -0.56
C LEU A 302 13.20 -43.82 0.64
N HIS A 303 12.78 -44.43 1.75
CA HIS A 303 13.53 -44.41 3.00
C HIS A 303 14.19 -45.75 3.35
N GLY A 304 13.99 -46.79 2.53
CA GLY A 304 14.52 -48.13 2.79
C GLY A 304 13.95 -48.75 4.07
N TRP A 305 12.83 -48.22 4.56
CA TRP A 305 12.13 -48.63 5.77
C TRP A 305 11.06 -49.65 5.36
N CYS A 306 11.53 -50.82 4.93
CA CYS A 306 10.70 -51.91 4.42
C CYS A 306 10.37 -52.91 5.53
N GLY A 307 9.09 -53.07 5.85
CA GLY A 307 8.63 -54.07 6.82
C GLY A 307 7.12 -54.28 6.69
N ALA A 308 6.70 -55.49 6.38
CA ALA A 308 5.32 -55.92 6.49
C ALA A 308 5.14 -56.70 7.80
N PRO A 309 4.08 -56.46 8.60
CA PRO A 309 3.02 -55.45 8.38
C PRO A 309 3.52 -54.01 8.60
N SER A 310 2.89 -53.03 7.92
CA SER A 310 3.21 -51.59 7.99
C SER A 310 2.79 -50.92 9.31
N THR A 311 2.45 -51.71 10.33
CA THR A 311 2.01 -51.24 11.65
C THR A 311 3.17 -51.34 12.63
N TYR A 312 3.38 -50.28 13.40
CA TYR A 312 4.48 -50.11 14.34
C TYR A 312 3.97 -49.86 15.76
N TRP A 313 4.68 -50.40 16.74
CA TRP A 313 4.36 -50.18 18.15
C TRP A 313 4.63 -48.75 18.61
N SER A 314 3.69 -48.18 19.36
CA SER A 314 3.91 -46.97 20.15
C SER A 314 4.19 -47.27 21.64
N SER A 315 4.77 -46.30 22.33
CA SER A 315 4.97 -46.28 23.78
C SER A 315 3.66 -46.17 24.56
N ASP A 316 2.63 -45.60 23.95
CA ASP A 316 1.25 -45.64 24.46
C ASP A 316 0.78 -47.09 24.48
N SER A 317 0.69 -47.68 25.68
CA SER A 317 0.42 -49.10 25.83
C SER A 317 -0.87 -49.49 25.09
N ARG A 318 -0.78 -50.53 24.24
CA ARG A 318 -1.88 -51.09 23.41
C ARG A 318 -2.28 -50.31 22.15
N HIS A 319 -1.42 -49.44 21.62
CA HIS A 319 -1.64 -48.81 20.32
C HIS A 319 -0.59 -49.21 19.29
N GLY A 320 -1.05 -49.43 18.06
CA GLY A 320 -0.21 -49.61 16.88
C GLY A 320 -0.57 -48.56 15.83
N VAL A 321 0.43 -47.94 15.21
CA VAL A 321 0.25 -46.93 14.16
C VAL A 321 0.64 -47.53 12.81
N SER A 322 -0.28 -47.50 11.86
CA SER A 322 -0.06 -47.94 10.48
C SER A 322 0.58 -46.82 9.67
N LEU A 323 1.86 -47.00 9.31
CA LEU A 323 2.56 -46.07 8.41
C LEU A 323 2.15 -46.26 6.93
N SER A 324 1.11 -47.04 6.66
CA SER A 324 0.52 -47.13 5.32
C SER A 324 -0.61 -46.15 5.09
N ASN A 325 -1.33 -45.73 6.14
CA ASN A 325 -2.52 -44.90 6.04
C ASN A 325 -2.73 -43.95 7.24
N GLY A 326 -1.82 -43.95 8.22
CA GLY A 326 -1.90 -43.12 9.41
C GLY A 326 -2.85 -43.65 10.49
N ASP A 327 -3.51 -44.79 10.28
CA ASP A 327 -4.48 -45.30 11.25
C ASP A 327 -3.78 -45.74 12.54
N SER A 328 -4.25 -45.22 13.68
CA SER A 328 -3.90 -45.74 15.00
C SER A 328 -5.04 -46.62 15.52
N ASN A 329 -4.77 -47.89 15.81
CA ASN A 329 -5.78 -48.80 16.35
C ASN A 329 -5.41 -49.29 17.74
N TYR A 330 -6.44 -49.49 18.57
CA TYR A 330 -6.30 -50.27 19.80
C TYR A 330 -6.07 -51.74 19.44
N VAL A 331 -5.06 -52.35 20.04
CA VAL A 331 -4.57 -53.67 19.65
C VAL A 331 -4.48 -54.60 20.84
N GLU A 332 -4.95 -55.84 20.62
CA GLU A 332 -4.97 -56.89 21.63
C GLU A 332 -3.55 -57.26 22.09
N SER A 333 -3.42 -57.74 23.32
CA SER A 333 -2.13 -58.05 23.97
C SER A 333 -1.30 -59.13 23.26
N TYR A 334 -1.90 -59.91 22.36
CA TYR A 334 -1.24 -60.97 21.59
C TYR A 334 -0.81 -60.53 20.19
N SER A 335 -1.10 -59.29 19.79
CA SER A 335 -0.72 -58.76 18.49
C SER A 335 0.81 -58.68 18.37
N THR A 336 1.33 -58.86 17.16
CA THR A 336 2.74 -58.61 16.85
C THR A 336 2.86 -57.60 15.73
N PHE A 337 3.70 -56.59 15.95
CA PHE A 337 3.93 -55.48 15.01
C PHE A 337 5.42 -55.23 14.82
N GLN A 338 5.75 -54.51 13.75
CA GLN A 338 7.11 -54.07 13.49
C GLN A 338 7.55 -53.08 14.58
N VAL A 339 8.87 -52.97 14.75
CA VAL A 339 9.46 -52.12 15.78
C VAL A 339 10.37 -51.09 15.11
N ALA A 340 10.15 -49.84 15.46
CA ALA A 340 11.08 -48.76 15.23
C ALA A 340 11.27 -48.03 16.56
N CYS A 341 12.49 -47.59 16.82
CA CYS A 341 12.88 -46.94 18.05
C CYS A 341 13.28 -45.51 17.73
N VAL A 342 12.87 -44.56 18.57
CA VAL A 342 13.47 -43.23 18.57
C VAL A 342 14.87 -43.37 19.14
N LEU A 343 15.86 -42.85 18.40
CA LEU A 343 17.29 -42.86 18.73
C LEU A 343 17.70 -41.61 19.52
#